data_AF-A0A917P311-F1
#
_entry.id   AF-A0A917P311-F1
#
_cell.length_a   1.000
_cell.length_b   1.000
_cell.length_c   1.000
_cell.angle_alpha   90.00
_cell.angle_beta   90.00
_cell.angle_gamma   90.00
#
_symmetry.space_group_name_H-M   'P 1'
#
loop_
_entity.id
_entity.type
_entity.pdbx_description
1 polymer ?
#
loop_
_entity_poly.entity_id
_entity_poly.type
_entity_poly.pdbx_seq_one_letter_code
_entity_poly.pdbx_strand_id
1 'polypeptide(L)'
;MVCGVVLTCATLLAGCTDGGGGPGGETTRRSSPDATRSAGDAETGSSAGTRTDTDSDEVTGAGALPAASPTEQADPAKQPHTAAEARAFVRKMIADPELAGSGAVPATPYESDPNTWAVLGESCAWQRQGLPEDVLATLTRHFDLPASGAEEPVRLSATVTVHRTALDAAWEQAGMLEEAVRCPDQTLRAGERLTGLTSVAVAWGESGNSSSDDSLSEYGTCVSDTRGVSSPYSWTQSVFGAVVIAVSTCGGQEGATNELDVAVRMLLRVQEATGSPTGAGSASPDPGPAASPGSSGSPKSSAASGSPTSPGVDNKKGGE
;
A
#
# COMPACT_ATOMS: atom_id res chain seq x y z
N MET A 1 -27.24 56.28 -32.68
CA MET A 1 -28.49 56.69 -31.99
C MET A 1 -28.37 56.19 -30.55
N VAL A 2 -28.19 57.12 -29.61
CA VAL A 2 -28.42 57.09 -28.14
C VAL A 2 -28.24 55.77 -27.33
N CYS A 3 -27.34 55.83 -26.32
CA CYS A 3 -27.22 55.08 -25.04
C CYS A 3 -27.38 53.52 -24.99
N GLY A 4 -26.68 52.77 -24.12
CA GLY A 4 -25.71 53.12 -23.07
C GLY A 4 -26.25 52.94 -21.64
N VAL A 5 -25.85 51.87 -20.95
CA VAL A 5 -25.95 51.72 -19.49
C VAL A 5 -24.71 50.99 -18.97
N VAL A 6 -24.05 51.58 -17.97
CA VAL A 6 -23.00 50.96 -17.15
C VAL A 6 -23.62 50.66 -15.78
N LEU A 7 -23.35 49.49 -15.21
CA LEU A 7 -23.78 49.17 -13.84
C LEU A 7 -22.57 48.90 -12.94
N THR A 8 -22.17 49.93 -12.20
CA THR A 8 -21.22 49.83 -11.08
C THR A 8 -21.98 49.67 -9.76
N CYS A 9 -21.75 48.59 -9.03
CA CYS A 9 -22.13 48.48 -7.63
C CYS A 9 -20.86 48.59 -6.77
N ALA A 10 -20.74 49.71 -6.06
CA ALA A 10 -19.74 49.87 -5.00
C ALA A 10 -20.40 49.57 -3.64
N THR A 11 -19.74 48.77 -2.81
CA THR A 11 -20.09 48.58 -1.40
C THR A 11 -19.01 49.20 -0.53
N LEU A 12 -19.39 50.22 0.25
CA LEU A 12 -18.60 50.82 1.31
C LEU A 12 -19.22 50.44 2.64
N LEU A 13 -18.45 49.80 3.53
CA LEU A 13 -18.67 49.82 4.98
C LEU A 13 -17.31 49.99 5.67
N ALA A 14 -17.32 50.70 6.80
CA ALA A 14 -16.12 51.25 7.44
C ALA A 14 -16.19 51.11 8.98
N GLY A 15 -15.03 51.24 9.63
CA GLY A 15 -14.86 51.26 11.09
C GLY A 15 -14.55 49.88 11.70
N CYS A 16 -13.77 49.75 12.79
CA CYS A 16 -13.13 50.74 13.67
C CYS A 16 -11.77 50.23 14.19
N THR A 17 -11.14 50.97 15.11
CA THR A 17 -9.70 50.96 15.44
C THR A 17 -9.32 50.30 16.78
N ASP A 18 -8.04 50.48 17.18
CA ASP A 18 -7.38 50.13 18.46
C ASP A 18 -6.98 48.65 18.69
N GLY A 19 -5.86 48.34 19.38
CA GLY A 19 -4.80 49.23 19.89
C GLY A 19 -4.10 48.71 21.16
N GLY A 20 -2.79 48.42 21.09
CA GLY A 20 -1.94 47.99 22.22
C GLY A 20 -1.91 46.47 22.47
N GLY A 21 -0.86 45.84 23.03
CA GLY A 21 0.45 46.37 23.47
C GLY A 21 0.82 45.91 24.89
N GLY A 22 1.66 44.87 25.04
CA GLY A 22 2.18 44.44 26.35
C GLY A 22 2.81 43.02 26.38
N PRO A 23 4.04 42.82 26.91
CA PRO A 23 4.72 41.51 26.97
C PRO A 23 4.84 40.91 28.40
N GLY A 24 5.25 39.64 28.46
CA GLY A 24 5.66 38.93 29.70
C GLY A 24 4.62 37.89 30.19
N GLY A 25 5.01 36.73 30.72
CA GLY A 25 6.36 36.23 30.97
C GLY A 25 6.40 34.72 31.28
N GLU A 26 7.62 34.21 31.39
CA GLU A 26 7.98 32.81 31.67
C GLU A 26 7.69 32.39 33.12
N THR A 27 7.15 31.18 33.34
CA THR A 27 7.61 30.27 34.42
C THR A 27 7.22 28.82 34.18
N THR A 28 8.21 27.93 34.17
CA THR A 28 8.06 26.47 34.37
C THR A 28 7.52 26.11 35.77
N ARG A 29 6.74 25.02 35.89
CA ARG A 29 7.15 23.82 36.69
C ARG A 29 6.18 22.63 36.61
N ARG A 30 6.78 21.44 36.80
CA ARG A 30 6.11 20.13 37.01
C ARG A 30 5.30 20.10 38.31
N SER A 31 4.25 19.27 38.37
CA SER A 31 4.31 17.94 39.03
C SER A 31 2.93 17.30 39.20
N SER A 32 2.83 15.99 38.92
CA SER A 32 1.74 15.11 39.39
C SER A 32 1.84 14.88 40.92
N PRO A 33 0.79 14.35 41.58
CA PRO A 33 0.77 12.89 41.77
C PRO A 33 -0.63 12.20 41.79
N ASP A 34 -0.56 10.87 41.87
CA ASP A 34 -1.59 9.84 42.06
C ASP A 34 -2.77 10.13 43.02
N ALA A 35 -3.87 9.40 42.79
CA ALA A 35 -4.87 9.07 43.80
C ALA A 35 -5.47 7.65 43.59
N THR A 36 -5.34 6.77 44.59
CA THR A 36 -5.81 5.38 44.56
C THR A 36 -7.11 5.13 45.35
N ARG A 37 -7.97 4.25 44.81
CA ARG A 37 -8.86 3.27 45.48
C ARG A 37 -9.79 3.72 46.63
N SER A 38 -11.05 3.27 46.53
CA SER A 38 -11.76 2.60 47.65
C SER A 38 -12.90 1.72 47.12
N ALA A 39 -13.23 0.66 47.86
CA ALA A 39 -14.37 -0.23 47.64
C ALA A 39 -15.27 -0.24 48.89
N GLY A 40 -16.53 -0.67 48.75
CA GLY A 40 -17.48 -0.81 49.86
C GLY A 40 -18.76 -1.54 49.45
N ASP A 41 -19.18 -2.52 50.26
CA ASP A 41 -20.21 -3.53 49.96
C ASP A 41 -21.59 -3.27 50.61
N ALA A 42 -22.61 -3.97 50.08
CA ALA A 42 -23.91 -4.36 50.70
C ALA A 42 -24.84 -3.23 51.23
N GLU A 43 -26.15 -3.35 51.54
CA GLU A 43 -27.15 -4.42 51.79
C GLU A 43 -28.56 -3.84 51.42
N THR A 44 -29.71 -4.52 51.29
CA THR A 44 -30.15 -5.94 51.23
C THR A 44 -31.58 -6.01 50.65
N GLY A 45 -32.14 -7.19 50.32
CA GLY A 45 -33.56 -7.32 49.95
C GLY A 45 -34.05 -8.76 49.67
N SER A 46 -34.84 -9.33 50.58
CA SER A 46 -35.24 -10.75 50.56
C SER A 46 -36.75 -10.96 50.34
N SER A 47 -37.16 -11.97 49.56
CA SER A 47 -38.21 -12.94 49.97
C SER A 47 -38.49 -14.05 48.94
N ALA A 48 -38.76 -15.25 49.47
CA ALA A 48 -38.86 -16.56 48.83
C ALA A 48 -39.99 -16.80 47.81
N GLY A 49 -39.81 -17.84 46.99
CA GLY A 49 -40.84 -18.42 46.10
C GLY A 49 -40.43 -19.76 45.47
N THR A 50 -40.46 -20.86 46.24
CA THR A 50 -40.08 -22.20 45.75
C THR A 50 -41.11 -22.79 44.77
N ARG A 51 -40.66 -23.29 43.61
CA ARG A 51 -41.32 -24.37 42.84
C ARG A 51 -40.31 -25.10 41.94
N THR A 52 -40.67 -26.32 41.56
CA THR A 52 -39.76 -27.39 41.10
C THR A 52 -39.75 -27.59 39.59
N ASP A 53 -38.70 -28.25 39.13
CA ASP A 53 -38.55 -29.05 37.90
C ASP A 53 -38.87 -28.40 36.54
N THR A 54 -37.86 -28.32 35.66
CA THR A 54 -37.73 -29.14 34.43
C THR A 54 -36.78 -28.47 33.41
N ASP A 55 -36.06 -29.33 32.70
CA ASP A 55 -35.18 -29.11 31.53
C ASP A 55 -33.87 -28.33 31.67
N SER A 56 -32.83 -29.00 31.16
CA SER A 56 -31.47 -28.49 30.95
C SER A 56 -31.33 -28.13 29.47
N ASP A 57 -31.75 -26.92 29.09
CA ASP A 57 -31.43 -26.41 27.76
C ASP A 57 -29.97 -25.94 27.73
N GLU A 58 -29.17 -26.79 27.09
CA GLU A 58 -27.76 -26.59 26.80
C GLU A 58 -27.60 -25.41 25.83
N VAL A 59 -27.30 -24.21 26.34
CA VAL A 59 -26.96 -23.06 25.49
C VAL A 59 -25.55 -23.26 24.93
N THR A 60 -25.43 -24.15 23.95
CA THR A 60 -24.24 -24.36 23.12
C THR A 60 -24.13 -23.24 22.08
N GLY A 61 -24.07 -22.02 22.61
CA GLY A 61 -24.02 -20.75 21.89
C GLY A 61 -22.60 -20.28 21.58
N ALA A 62 -21.73 -21.19 21.14
CA ALA A 62 -20.45 -20.83 20.52
C ALA A 62 -20.62 -20.95 18.99
N GLY A 63 -21.24 -19.93 18.39
CA GLY A 63 -21.32 -19.83 16.94
C GLY A 63 -19.91 -19.84 16.37
N ALA A 64 -19.56 -20.89 15.62
CA ALA A 64 -18.28 -20.97 14.95
C ALA A 64 -18.12 -19.72 14.10
N LEU A 65 -17.02 -18.98 14.29
CA LEU A 65 -16.66 -17.90 13.40
C LEU A 65 -16.68 -18.44 11.96
N PRO A 66 -17.27 -17.71 10.99
CA PRO A 66 -17.26 -18.16 9.61
C PRO A 66 -15.80 -18.44 9.23
N ALA A 67 -15.55 -19.65 8.71
CA ALA A 67 -14.22 -20.06 8.34
C ALA A 67 -13.62 -18.99 7.43
N ALA A 68 -12.39 -18.54 7.75
CA ALA A 68 -11.68 -17.59 6.92
C ALA A 68 -11.69 -18.11 5.47
N SER A 69 -12.11 -17.26 4.54
CA SER A 69 -12.15 -17.65 3.13
C SER A 69 -10.75 -18.07 2.68
N PRO A 70 -10.61 -19.10 1.82
CA PRO A 70 -9.33 -19.54 1.31
C PRO A 70 -8.48 -18.36 0.86
N THR A 71 -7.28 -18.24 1.42
CA THR A 71 -6.35 -17.18 1.04
C THR A 71 -5.85 -17.48 -0.37
N GLU A 72 -6.11 -16.59 -1.32
CA GLU A 72 -5.58 -16.78 -2.66
C GLU A 72 -4.08 -16.47 -2.65
N GLN A 73 -3.27 -17.43 -3.09
CA GLN A 73 -1.82 -17.29 -3.19
C GLN A 73 -1.40 -17.45 -4.64
N ALA A 74 -0.40 -16.67 -5.07
CA ALA A 74 0.14 -16.77 -6.42
C ALA A 74 0.79 -18.15 -6.63
N ASP A 75 0.24 -18.92 -7.55
CA ASP A 75 0.72 -20.25 -7.91
C ASP A 75 1.99 -20.10 -8.76
N PRO A 76 3.18 -20.55 -8.30
CA PRO A 76 4.40 -20.41 -9.08
C PRO A 76 4.33 -21.09 -10.44
N ALA A 77 3.52 -22.15 -10.60
CA ALA A 77 3.41 -22.89 -11.85
C ALA A 77 2.46 -22.23 -12.89
N LYS A 78 1.71 -21.19 -12.49
CA LYS A 78 0.84 -20.39 -13.40
C LYS A 78 1.46 -19.06 -13.81
N GLN A 79 2.56 -18.65 -13.18
CA GLN A 79 3.21 -17.37 -13.46
C GLN A 79 4.07 -17.45 -14.75
N PRO A 80 4.23 -16.34 -15.50
CA PRO A 80 5.10 -16.33 -16.67
C PRO A 80 6.57 -16.53 -16.26
N HIS A 81 7.30 -17.42 -16.95
CA HIS A 81 8.72 -17.70 -16.66
C HIS A 81 9.67 -17.16 -17.72
N THR A 82 9.15 -16.81 -18.90
CA THR A 82 9.93 -16.26 -20.02
C THR A 82 9.42 -14.87 -20.39
N ALA A 83 10.31 -14.05 -20.96
CA ALA A 83 9.95 -12.72 -21.48
C ALA A 83 8.88 -12.76 -22.59
N ALA A 84 8.73 -13.89 -23.30
CA ALA A 84 7.68 -14.07 -24.31
C ALA A 84 6.31 -14.28 -23.66
N GLU A 85 6.21 -15.15 -22.66
CA GLU A 85 4.99 -15.37 -21.88
C GLU A 85 4.62 -14.09 -21.11
N ALA A 86 5.59 -13.44 -20.47
CA ALA A 86 5.38 -12.19 -19.74
C ALA A 86 4.81 -11.08 -20.63
N ARG A 87 5.33 -10.90 -21.85
CA ARG A 87 4.78 -9.94 -22.83
C ARG A 87 3.34 -10.27 -23.27
N ALA A 88 2.97 -11.54 -23.35
CA ALA A 88 1.59 -11.94 -23.63
C ALA A 88 0.69 -11.69 -22.39
N PHE A 89 1.22 -11.95 -21.20
CA PHE A 89 0.53 -11.80 -19.92
C PHE A 89 0.20 -10.33 -19.62
N VAL A 90 1.18 -9.41 -19.65
CA VAL A 90 0.95 -7.97 -19.36
C VAL A 90 -0.12 -7.37 -20.28
N ARG A 91 -0.14 -7.77 -21.56
CA ARG A 91 -1.15 -7.33 -22.55
C ARG A 91 -2.57 -7.81 -22.26
N LYS A 92 -2.73 -8.94 -21.56
CA LYS A 92 -4.02 -9.49 -21.14
C LYS A 92 -4.51 -8.87 -19.82
N MET A 93 -3.60 -8.55 -18.91
CA MET A 93 -3.95 -8.07 -17.57
C MET A 93 -4.27 -6.57 -17.52
N ILE A 94 -3.46 -5.76 -18.21
CA ILE A 94 -3.51 -4.29 -18.18
C ILE A 94 -4.88 -3.75 -18.61
N ALA A 95 -5.23 -2.56 -18.10
CA ALA A 95 -6.44 -1.85 -18.49
C ALA A 95 -6.59 -1.69 -20.02
N ASP A 96 -7.83 -1.83 -20.47
CA ASP A 96 -8.38 -1.34 -21.73
C ASP A 96 -9.18 -0.05 -21.45
N PRO A 97 -9.60 0.74 -22.47
CA PRO A 97 -10.37 1.97 -22.25
C PRO A 97 -11.65 1.73 -21.45
N GLU A 98 -12.32 0.60 -21.67
CA GLU A 98 -13.52 0.18 -20.96
C GLU A 98 -13.28 -0.03 -19.46
N LEU A 99 -12.13 -0.57 -19.06
CA LEU A 99 -11.73 -0.65 -17.66
C LEU A 99 -11.31 0.71 -17.11
N ALA A 100 -10.55 1.50 -17.87
CA ALA A 100 -9.97 2.76 -17.42
C ALA A 100 -11.03 3.81 -17.01
N GLY A 101 -12.21 3.78 -17.63
CA GLY A 101 -13.38 4.55 -17.18
C GLY A 101 -14.35 4.93 -18.30
N SER A 102 -15.54 5.41 -17.91
CA SER A 102 -16.54 5.88 -18.87
C SER A 102 -16.00 7.04 -19.71
N GLY A 103 -15.96 6.86 -21.04
CA GLY A 103 -15.43 7.86 -21.97
C GLY A 103 -13.91 8.01 -21.97
N ALA A 104 -13.16 7.14 -21.29
CA ALA A 104 -11.71 7.11 -21.38
C ALA A 104 -11.26 6.88 -22.84
N VAL A 105 -10.28 7.67 -23.30
CA VAL A 105 -9.67 7.49 -24.62
C VAL A 105 -8.18 7.21 -24.50
N PRO A 106 -7.58 6.42 -25.42
CA PRO A 106 -6.13 6.29 -25.53
C PRO A 106 -5.44 7.65 -25.63
N ALA A 107 -4.53 7.93 -24.70
CA ALA A 107 -3.66 9.11 -24.78
C ALA A 107 -2.60 8.93 -25.88
N THR A 108 -1.80 9.97 -26.14
CA THR A 108 -0.67 9.90 -27.09
C THR A 108 0.67 10.16 -26.40
N PRO A 109 1.61 9.20 -26.37
CA PRO A 109 1.48 7.81 -26.84
C PRO A 109 0.52 6.98 -25.96
N TYR A 110 -0.10 5.95 -26.54
CA TYR A 110 -1.01 5.06 -25.80
C TYR A 110 -0.25 4.03 -24.96
N GLU A 111 0.65 3.27 -25.57
CA GLU A 111 1.53 2.31 -24.89
C GLU A 111 2.94 2.89 -24.78
N SER A 112 3.61 2.62 -23.66
CA SER A 112 5.05 2.85 -23.48
C SER A 112 5.90 1.88 -24.31
N ASP A 113 7.18 2.22 -24.55
CA ASP A 113 8.12 1.29 -25.20
C ASP A 113 8.36 0.08 -24.29
N PRO A 114 8.01 -1.15 -24.72
CA PRO A 114 8.06 -2.36 -23.89
C PRO A 114 9.48 -2.82 -23.54
N ASN A 115 10.52 -2.18 -24.09
CA ASN A 115 11.92 -2.44 -23.76
C ASN A 115 12.48 -1.42 -22.75
N THR A 116 11.63 -0.55 -22.20
CA THR A 116 12.04 0.51 -21.28
C THR A 116 11.29 0.47 -19.96
N TRP A 117 11.92 1.00 -18.91
CA TRP A 117 11.43 1.08 -17.55
C TRP A 117 11.42 2.53 -17.04
N ALA A 118 10.55 2.88 -16.09
CA ALA A 118 10.54 4.20 -15.45
C ALA A 118 11.41 4.19 -14.18
N VAL A 119 12.45 5.02 -14.12
CA VAL A 119 13.36 5.12 -12.96
C VAL A 119 13.38 6.54 -12.43
N LEU A 120 13.31 6.72 -11.10
CA LEU A 120 13.50 8.01 -10.46
C LEU A 120 14.98 8.29 -10.19
N GLY A 121 15.60 9.11 -11.05
CA GLY A 121 17.00 9.49 -10.89
C GLY A 121 17.27 10.33 -9.63
N GLU A 122 18.54 10.45 -9.25
CA GLU A 122 18.98 11.25 -8.07
C GLU A 122 18.55 12.73 -8.11
N SER A 123 18.26 13.26 -9.30
CA SER A 123 17.69 14.61 -9.48
C SER A 123 16.18 14.69 -9.22
N CYS A 124 15.57 13.66 -8.60
CA CYS A 124 14.13 13.49 -8.43
C CYS A 124 13.36 13.71 -9.75
N ALA A 125 13.88 13.17 -10.85
CA ALA A 125 13.29 13.26 -12.18
C ALA A 125 13.15 11.87 -12.80
N TRP A 126 11.93 11.57 -13.26
CA TRP A 126 11.60 10.31 -13.91
C TRP A 126 12.23 10.24 -15.30
N GLN A 127 12.83 9.08 -15.59
CA GLN A 127 13.55 8.82 -16.83
C GLN A 127 13.17 7.44 -17.38
N ARG A 128 13.31 7.24 -18.70
CA ARG A 128 13.19 5.92 -19.32
C ARG A 128 14.57 5.30 -19.46
N GLN A 129 14.77 4.15 -18.83
CA GLN A 129 15.98 3.33 -18.94
C GLN A 129 15.64 1.99 -19.63
N GLY A 130 16.64 1.14 -19.90
CA GLY A 130 16.37 -0.24 -20.34
C GLY A 130 15.69 -1.05 -19.25
N LEU A 131 15.08 -2.20 -19.60
CA LEU A 131 14.55 -3.12 -18.60
C LEU A 131 15.67 -3.64 -17.67
N PRO A 132 15.44 -3.65 -16.34
CA PRO A 132 16.27 -4.40 -15.38
C PRO A 132 16.37 -5.89 -15.73
N GLU A 133 17.44 -6.57 -15.32
CA GLU A 133 17.66 -7.98 -15.67
C GLU A 133 16.61 -8.92 -15.07
N ASP A 134 16.04 -8.55 -13.93
CA ASP A 134 14.98 -9.27 -13.19
C ASP A 134 13.57 -9.05 -13.76
N VAL A 135 13.36 -8.05 -14.62
CA VAL A 135 12.07 -7.77 -15.27
C VAL A 135 11.94 -8.58 -16.57
N LEU A 136 10.93 -9.46 -16.63
CA LEU A 136 10.61 -10.26 -17.82
C LEU A 136 9.81 -9.45 -18.87
N ALA A 137 8.89 -8.60 -18.41
CA ALA A 137 8.18 -7.63 -19.24
C ALA A 137 7.55 -6.53 -18.38
N THR A 138 7.40 -5.33 -18.96
CA THR A 138 6.50 -4.30 -18.46
C THR A 138 5.65 -3.76 -19.60
N LEU A 139 4.51 -3.18 -19.25
CA LEU A 139 3.69 -2.39 -20.17
C LEU A 139 2.96 -1.32 -19.36
N THR A 140 3.13 -0.05 -19.76
CA THR A 140 2.27 1.06 -19.32
C THR A 140 1.32 1.46 -20.44
N ARG A 141 0.05 1.72 -20.12
CA ARG A 141 -0.98 2.34 -20.97
C ARG A 141 -1.43 3.66 -20.38
N HIS A 142 -1.61 4.66 -21.24
CA HIS A 142 -2.01 6.01 -20.87
C HIS A 142 -3.39 6.34 -21.43
N PHE A 143 -4.24 6.95 -20.62
CA PHE A 143 -5.61 7.32 -20.97
C PHE A 143 -5.87 8.77 -20.56
N ASP A 144 -6.61 9.50 -21.38
CA ASP A 144 -7.22 10.77 -20.98
C ASP A 144 -8.73 10.53 -20.81
N LEU A 145 -9.27 10.94 -19.66
CA LEU A 145 -10.70 10.85 -19.33
C LEU A 145 -11.31 12.26 -19.36
N PRO A 146 -12.51 12.44 -19.93
CA PRO A 146 -13.17 13.74 -19.98
C PRO A 146 -13.58 14.21 -18.59
N ALA A 147 -13.65 15.53 -18.42
CA ALA A 147 -14.31 16.18 -17.29
C ALA A 147 -15.77 15.69 -17.13
N SER A 148 -16.17 15.36 -15.91
CA SER A 148 -17.55 15.01 -15.56
C SER A 148 -18.15 16.11 -14.69
N GLY A 149 -19.12 16.86 -15.23
CA GLY A 149 -19.77 17.95 -14.51
C GLY A 149 -18.82 19.10 -14.16
N ALA A 150 -18.38 19.15 -12.90
CA ALA A 150 -17.47 20.17 -12.37
C ALA A 150 -16.04 19.65 -12.12
N GLU A 151 -15.76 18.39 -12.44
CA GLU A 151 -14.45 17.75 -12.27
C GLU A 151 -13.49 18.12 -13.42
N GLU A 152 -12.21 18.32 -13.11
CA GLU A 152 -11.16 18.48 -14.13
C GLU A 152 -10.90 17.16 -14.89
N PRO A 153 -10.49 17.20 -16.18
CA PRO A 153 -10.10 15.99 -16.91
C PRO A 153 -8.99 15.21 -16.20
N VAL A 154 -9.10 13.88 -16.18
CA VAL A 154 -8.11 13.00 -15.54
C VAL A 154 -7.19 12.41 -16.61
N ARG A 155 -5.88 12.49 -16.38
CA ARG A 155 -4.94 11.59 -17.06
C ARG A 155 -4.69 10.38 -16.17
N LEU A 156 -4.92 9.19 -16.69
CA LEU A 156 -4.66 7.91 -16.02
C LEU A 156 -3.49 7.20 -16.70
N SER A 157 -2.60 6.58 -15.92
CA SER A 157 -1.63 5.61 -16.43
C SER A 157 -1.78 4.30 -15.67
N ALA A 158 -1.92 3.18 -16.38
CA ALA A 158 -1.94 1.85 -15.79
C ALA A 158 -0.70 1.07 -16.25
N THR A 159 -0.02 0.39 -15.33
CA THR A 159 1.18 -0.41 -15.58
C THR A 159 0.98 -1.84 -15.08
N VAL A 160 1.50 -2.81 -15.83
CA VAL A 160 1.70 -4.18 -15.34
C VAL A 160 3.14 -4.59 -15.61
N THR A 161 3.79 -5.10 -14.59
CA THR A 161 5.15 -5.64 -14.62
C THR A 161 5.14 -7.09 -14.20
N VAL A 162 5.99 -7.89 -14.84
CA VAL A 162 6.27 -9.27 -14.45
C VAL A 162 7.78 -9.40 -14.24
N HIS A 163 8.18 -9.75 -13.02
CA HIS A 163 9.56 -10.08 -12.67
C HIS A 163 9.82 -11.58 -12.85
N ARG A 164 11.07 -12.01 -12.62
CA ARG A 164 11.45 -13.43 -12.58
C ARG A 164 10.92 -14.14 -11.33
N THR A 165 10.84 -13.45 -10.20
CA THR A 165 10.41 -14.02 -8.92
C THR A 165 9.55 -13.05 -8.11
N ALA A 166 8.81 -13.59 -7.14
CA ALA A 166 8.06 -12.78 -6.18
C ALA A 166 8.98 -11.93 -5.26
N LEU A 167 10.22 -12.36 -5.05
CA LEU A 167 11.19 -11.59 -4.27
C LEU A 167 11.65 -10.35 -5.04
N ASP A 168 11.85 -10.45 -6.36
CA ASP A 168 12.20 -9.31 -7.21
C ASP A 168 11.06 -8.27 -7.23
N ALA A 169 9.81 -8.72 -7.34
CA ALA A 169 8.62 -7.87 -7.25
C ALA A 169 8.48 -7.18 -5.87
N ALA A 170 8.81 -7.86 -4.79
CA ALA A 170 8.85 -7.26 -3.44
C ALA A 170 10.00 -6.23 -3.29
N TRP A 171 11.12 -6.41 -3.98
CA TRP A 171 12.20 -5.42 -4.00
C TRP A 171 11.84 -4.15 -4.77
N GLU A 172 11.06 -4.24 -5.84
CA GLU A 172 10.49 -3.05 -6.51
C GLU A 172 9.63 -2.23 -5.53
N GLN A 173 8.71 -2.89 -4.82
CA GLN A 173 7.84 -2.26 -3.82
C GLN A 173 8.64 -1.55 -2.71
N ALA A 174 9.68 -2.20 -2.17
CA ALA A 174 10.57 -1.60 -1.18
C ALA A 174 11.35 -0.40 -1.75
N GLY A 175 11.83 -0.49 -2.99
CA GLY A 175 12.53 0.60 -3.68
C GLY A 175 11.65 1.84 -3.84
N MET A 176 10.37 1.67 -4.22
CA MET A 176 9.43 2.80 -4.36
C MET A 176 9.23 3.60 -3.06
N LEU A 177 9.21 2.94 -1.90
CA LEU A 177 9.14 3.61 -0.60
C LEU A 177 10.39 4.47 -0.31
N GLU A 178 11.59 3.93 -0.57
CA GLU A 178 12.84 4.67 -0.38
C GLU A 178 12.94 5.86 -1.36
N GLU A 179 12.47 5.66 -2.60
CA GLU A 179 12.42 6.70 -3.63
C GLU A 179 11.47 7.85 -3.26
N ALA A 180 10.27 7.54 -2.75
CA ALA A 180 9.30 8.55 -2.32
C ALA A 180 9.79 9.40 -1.14
N VAL A 181 10.39 8.76 -0.12
CA VAL A 181 10.98 9.47 1.04
C VAL A 181 12.15 10.36 0.62
N ARG A 182 12.96 9.92 -0.36
CA ARG A 182 14.06 10.70 -0.93
C ARG A 182 13.57 11.88 -1.78
N CYS A 183 12.44 11.73 -2.46
CA CYS A 183 11.92 12.67 -3.45
C CYS A 183 10.43 13.00 -3.22
N PRO A 184 10.10 13.83 -2.21
CA PRO A 184 8.72 14.25 -1.92
C PRO A 184 8.14 15.22 -2.97
N ASP A 185 9.02 15.82 -3.79
CA ASP A 185 8.68 16.50 -5.04
C ASP A 185 9.41 15.77 -6.18
N GLN A 186 8.71 15.47 -7.27
CA GLN A 186 9.25 14.73 -8.41
C GLN A 186 8.94 15.44 -9.74
N THR A 187 9.83 15.32 -10.71
CA THR A 187 9.62 15.82 -12.08
C THR A 187 9.22 14.65 -12.98
N LEU A 188 7.99 14.67 -13.51
CA LEU A 188 7.51 13.64 -14.45
C LEU A 188 8.10 13.84 -15.84
N ARG A 189 8.13 15.10 -16.29
CA ARG A 189 8.69 15.56 -17.56
C ARG A 189 8.80 17.09 -17.55
N ALA A 190 9.34 17.68 -18.62
CA ALA A 190 9.44 19.14 -18.74
C ALA A 190 8.05 19.80 -18.58
N GLY A 191 7.92 20.66 -17.56
CA GLY A 191 6.69 21.37 -17.23
C GLY A 191 5.59 20.55 -16.55
N GLU A 192 5.85 19.31 -16.11
CA GLU A 192 4.94 18.55 -15.24
C GLU A 192 5.68 17.97 -14.02
N ARG A 193 5.18 18.30 -12.82
CA ARG A 193 5.73 17.89 -11.53
C ARG A 193 4.68 17.23 -10.66
N LEU A 194 5.12 16.33 -9.80
CA LEU A 194 4.41 15.92 -8.60
C LEU A 194 4.99 16.67 -7.40
N THR A 195 4.15 17.08 -6.46
CA THR A 195 4.58 17.83 -5.27
C THR A 195 3.80 17.41 -4.03
N GLY A 196 4.46 17.49 -2.87
CA GLY A 196 3.84 17.21 -1.58
C GLY A 196 3.44 15.74 -1.42
N LEU A 197 4.25 14.82 -1.96
CA LEU A 197 3.95 13.40 -1.98
C LEU A 197 3.97 12.79 -0.57
N THR A 198 3.03 11.90 -0.31
CA THR A 198 2.93 11.11 0.92
C THR A 198 2.47 9.70 0.58
N SER A 199 3.25 8.71 1.01
CA SER A 199 3.08 7.30 0.63
C SER A 199 2.83 6.42 1.85
N VAL A 200 2.03 5.37 1.67
CA VAL A 200 1.58 4.44 2.71
C VAL A 200 1.62 3.01 2.14
N ALA A 201 2.43 2.14 2.73
CA ALA A 201 2.43 0.70 2.44
C ALA A 201 1.57 -0.08 3.47
N VAL A 202 0.96 -1.17 3.02
CA VAL A 202 0.14 -2.09 3.82
C VAL A 202 0.40 -3.53 3.41
N ALA A 203 1.14 -4.25 4.26
CA ALA A 203 1.46 -5.66 4.01
C ALA A 203 0.21 -6.55 4.06
N TRP A 204 0.31 -7.77 3.56
CA TRP A 204 -0.75 -8.78 3.69
C TRP A 204 -1.28 -8.88 5.15
N GLY A 205 -2.60 -8.77 5.32
CA GLY A 205 -3.28 -8.86 6.60
C GLY A 205 -3.32 -7.56 7.41
N GLU A 206 -2.60 -6.52 7.00
CA GLU A 206 -2.62 -5.20 7.61
C GLU A 206 -3.67 -4.29 6.98
N SER A 207 -4.32 -3.42 7.77
CA SER A 207 -5.25 -2.39 7.29
C SER A 207 -6.38 -2.86 6.37
N GLY A 208 -6.70 -4.16 6.37
CA GLY A 208 -7.71 -4.77 5.48
C GLY A 208 -7.17 -5.30 4.14
N ASN A 209 -5.86 -5.21 3.87
CA ASN A 209 -5.25 -5.87 2.71
C ASN A 209 -5.42 -7.40 2.86
N SER A 210 -6.21 -7.98 1.96
CA SER A 210 -6.48 -9.42 1.87
C SER A 210 -6.52 -9.89 0.40
N SER A 211 -5.81 -9.17 -0.48
CA SER A 211 -5.79 -9.41 -1.93
C SER A 211 -4.39 -9.30 -2.55
N SER A 212 -3.41 -8.73 -1.86
CA SER A 212 -2.07 -8.51 -2.39
C SER A 212 -1.02 -8.80 -1.32
N ASP A 213 0.12 -9.35 -1.74
CA ASP A 213 1.24 -9.65 -0.84
C ASP A 213 1.72 -8.38 -0.11
N ASP A 214 1.74 -7.26 -0.85
CA ASP A 214 1.92 -5.89 -0.36
C ASP A 214 1.14 -4.92 -1.27
N SER A 215 0.72 -3.78 -0.72
CA SER A 215 0.12 -2.68 -1.47
C SER A 215 0.65 -1.34 -0.97
N LEU A 216 0.92 -0.42 -1.88
CA LEU A 216 1.50 0.89 -1.64
C LEU A 216 0.65 1.93 -2.34
N SER A 217 0.17 2.94 -1.61
CA SER A 217 -0.51 4.09 -2.19
C SER A 217 0.29 5.36 -1.94
N GLU A 218 0.30 6.27 -2.90
CA GLU A 218 0.88 7.61 -2.80
C GLU A 218 -0.13 8.67 -3.23
N TYR A 219 -0.13 9.78 -2.52
CA TYR A 219 -1.02 10.91 -2.74
C TYR A 219 -0.24 12.22 -2.76
N GLY A 220 -0.75 13.20 -3.50
CA GLY A 220 -0.16 14.54 -3.53
C GLY A 220 -0.82 15.44 -4.57
N THR A 221 -0.02 16.18 -5.32
CA THR A 221 -0.51 17.15 -6.31
C THR A 221 0.27 17.09 -7.61
N CYS A 222 -0.43 17.05 -8.75
CA CYS A 222 0.14 17.26 -10.07
C CYS A 222 0.10 18.75 -10.44
N VAL A 223 1.28 19.33 -10.72
CA VAL A 223 1.45 20.70 -11.19
C VAL A 223 1.86 20.67 -12.66
N SER A 224 1.20 21.47 -13.50
CA SER A 224 1.44 21.50 -14.95
C SER A 224 1.57 22.95 -15.46
N ASP A 225 2.77 23.34 -15.89
CA ASP A 225 3.08 24.69 -16.38
C ASP A 225 2.21 25.09 -17.59
N THR A 226 1.86 24.10 -18.43
CA THR A 226 1.05 24.29 -19.64
C THR A 226 -0.44 24.42 -19.37
N ARG A 227 -0.93 23.88 -18.25
CA ARG A 227 -2.34 23.99 -17.82
C ARG A 227 -2.56 25.13 -16.83
N GLY A 228 -1.53 25.53 -16.08
CA GLY A 228 -1.62 26.54 -15.03
C GLY A 228 -2.48 26.14 -13.82
N VAL A 229 -2.88 24.86 -13.77
CA VAL A 229 -3.75 24.29 -12.73
C VAL A 229 -2.99 23.24 -11.94
N SER A 230 -3.22 23.27 -10.63
CA SER A 230 -2.81 22.28 -9.64
C SER A 230 -3.94 21.30 -9.46
N SER A 231 -3.71 20.01 -9.64
CA SER A 231 -4.74 18.95 -9.56
C SER A 231 -4.34 17.85 -8.57
N PRO A 232 -5.29 17.10 -7.99
CA PRO A 232 -4.98 15.93 -7.19
C PRO A 232 -4.09 14.93 -7.93
N TYR A 233 -3.18 14.30 -7.19
CA TYR A 233 -2.44 13.10 -7.59
C TYR A 233 -2.82 11.93 -6.69
N SER A 234 -3.05 10.77 -7.28
CA SER A 234 -3.05 9.49 -6.58
C SER A 234 -2.35 8.43 -7.41
N TRP A 235 -1.69 7.50 -6.74
CA TRP A 235 -1.12 6.30 -7.31
C TRP A 235 -1.27 5.14 -6.34
N THR A 236 -1.61 3.95 -6.83
CA THR A 236 -1.49 2.71 -6.07
C THR A 236 -0.65 1.70 -6.83
N GLN A 237 0.03 0.83 -6.10
CA GLN A 237 0.78 -0.30 -6.59
C GLN A 237 0.55 -1.51 -5.70
N SER A 238 0.25 -2.66 -6.28
CA SER A 238 0.00 -3.90 -5.54
C SER A 238 0.78 -5.07 -6.14
N VAL A 239 1.28 -5.95 -5.27
CA VAL A 239 2.09 -7.11 -5.63
C VAL A 239 1.27 -8.40 -5.45
N PHE A 240 1.38 -9.32 -6.41
CA PHE A 240 0.86 -10.68 -6.28
C PHE A 240 1.79 -11.67 -6.99
N GLY A 241 2.58 -12.42 -6.21
CA GLY A 241 3.68 -13.23 -6.72
C GLY A 241 4.72 -12.37 -7.44
N ALA A 242 5.18 -12.81 -8.62
CA ALA A 242 6.12 -12.07 -9.45
C ALA A 242 5.47 -10.94 -10.29
N VAL A 243 4.19 -10.61 -10.05
CA VAL A 243 3.44 -9.60 -10.81
C VAL A 243 3.22 -8.36 -9.95
N VAL A 244 3.56 -7.20 -10.51
CA VAL A 244 3.25 -5.88 -9.94
C VAL A 244 2.24 -5.20 -10.86
N ILE A 245 1.16 -4.68 -10.28
CA ILE A 245 0.22 -3.80 -10.98
C ILE A 245 0.28 -2.42 -10.33
N ALA A 246 0.21 -1.36 -11.14
CA ALA A 246 0.19 0.00 -10.64
C ALA A 246 -0.72 0.90 -11.48
N VAL A 247 -1.40 1.85 -10.85
CA VAL A 247 -2.23 2.85 -11.54
C VAL A 247 -1.96 4.22 -10.94
N SER A 248 -1.81 5.25 -11.77
CA SER A 248 -1.70 6.66 -11.35
C SER A 248 -2.73 7.53 -12.04
N THR A 249 -3.18 8.58 -11.35
CA THR A 249 -4.05 9.60 -11.90
C THR A 249 -3.58 11.02 -11.55
N CYS A 250 -3.72 11.93 -12.52
CA CYS A 250 -3.58 13.38 -12.35
C CYS A 250 -4.84 14.07 -12.87
N GLY A 251 -5.59 14.75 -12.00
CA GLY A 251 -6.85 15.41 -12.37
C GLY A 251 -8.03 14.96 -11.51
N GLY A 252 -9.25 15.30 -11.92
CA GLY A 252 -10.48 14.94 -11.21
C GLY A 252 -10.64 15.65 -9.87
N GLN A 253 -11.53 15.13 -9.03
CA GLN A 253 -11.74 15.58 -7.66
C GLN A 253 -10.97 14.70 -6.67
N GLU A 254 -10.51 15.28 -5.56
CA GLU A 254 -9.97 14.53 -4.43
C GLU A 254 -10.99 13.47 -3.94
N GLY A 255 -10.53 12.22 -3.82
CA GLY A 255 -11.37 11.08 -3.42
C GLY A 255 -12.25 10.46 -4.52
N ALA A 256 -12.21 10.96 -5.77
CA ALA A 256 -12.92 10.34 -6.90
C ALA A 256 -12.27 9.00 -7.28
N THR A 257 -12.96 7.89 -6.98
CA THR A 257 -12.40 6.53 -6.92
C THR A 257 -12.30 5.85 -8.31
N ASN A 258 -11.47 6.39 -9.21
CA ASN A 258 -11.16 5.75 -10.51
C ASN A 258 -9.89 4.90 -10.48
N GLU A 259 -8.80 5.44 -9.92
CA GLU A 259 -7.48 4.82 -9.80
C GLU A 259 -7.56 3.44 -9.11
N LEU A 260 -8.04 3.42 -7.87
CA LEU A 260 -8.18 2.19 -7.06
C LEU A 260 -9.13 1.15 -7.68
N ASP A 261 -10.22 1.54 -8.34
CA ASP A 261 -11.14 0.57 -9.00
C ASP A 261 -10.46 -0.10 -10.21
N VAL A 262 -9.70 0.67 -11.01
CA VAL A 262 -8.90 0.12 -12.10
C VAL A 262 -7.81 -0.81 -11.56
N ALA A 263 -7.10 -0.41 -10.50
CA ALA A 263 -6.05 -1.21 -9.88
C ALA A 263 -6.60 -2.53 -9.28
N VAL A 264 -7.67 -2.47 -8.49
CA VAL A 264 -8.32 -3.66 -7.91
C VAL A 264 -8.80 -4.62 -9.00
N ARG A 265 -9.40 -4.12 -10.09
CA ARG A 265 -9.83 -4.98 -11.19
C ARG A 265 -8.66 -5.57 -11.99
N MET A 266 -7.54 -4.85 -12.13
CA MET A 266 -6.32 -5.39 -12.71
C MET A 266 -5.70 -6.47 -11.80
N LEU A 267 -5.68 -6.27 -10.48
CA LEU A 267 -5.24 -7.26 -9.50
C LEU A 267 -6.12 -8.52 -9.54
N LEU A 268 -7.46 -8.37 -9.58
CA LEU A 268 -8.39 -9.49 -9.71
C LEU A 268 -8.17 -10.31 -11.01
N ARG A 269 -7.85 -9.65 -12.14
CA ARG A 269 -7.46 -10.36 -13.39
C ARG A 269 -6.17 -11.16 -13.21
N VAL A 270 -5.19 -10.63 -12.47
CA VAL A 270 -3.92 -11.30 -12.16
C VAL A 270 -4.14 -12.50 -11.23
N GLN A 271 -4.94 -12.33 -10.18
CA GLN A 271 -5.36 -13.40 -9.27
C GLN A 271 -6.08 -14.52 -10.03
N GLU A 272 -7.13 -14.22 -10.81
CA GLU A 272 -7.83 -15.23 -11.61
C GLU A 272 -6.88 -16.02 -12.55
N ALA A 273 -5.87 -15.35 -13.11
CA ALA A 273 -4.92 -15.95 -14.03
C ALA A 273 -3.80 -16.76 -13.36
N THR A 274 -3.34 -16.37 -12.16
CA THR A 274 -2.11 -16.89 -11.53
C THR A 274 -2.30 -17.43 -10.12
N GLY A 275 -3.41 -17.12 -9.46
CA GLY A 275 -3.75 -17.58 -8.13
C GLY A 275 -4.12 -19.06 -8.11
N SER A 276 -3.89 -19.70 -6.96
CA SER A 276 -4.50 -20.97 -6.59
C SER A 276 -5.15 -20.81 -5.21
N PRO A 277 -6.33 -21.39 -4.99
CA PRO A 277 -6.95 -21.38 -3.68
C PRO A 277 -6.06 -22.18 -2.73
N THR A 278 -5.59 -21.56 -1.63
CA THR A 278 -4.98 -22.37 -0.58
C THR A 278 -6.02 -23.33 -0.02
N GLY A 279 -5.66 -24.60 0.08
CA GLY A 279 -6.42 -25.51 0.93
C GLY A 279 -6.38 -24.96 2.35
N ALA A 280 -7.55 -24.87 3.01
CA ALA A 280 -7.65 -24.46 4.40
C ALA A 280 -6.86 -25.45 5.29
N GLY A 281 -5.57 -25.18 5.52
CA GLY A 281 -4.64 -26.24 5.91
C GLY A 281 -3.18 -25.83 6.04
N SER A 282 -2.90 -24.60 6.50
CA SER A 282 -1.59 -24.23 7.07
C SER A 282 -1.75 -23.14 8.14
N ALA A 283 -2.60 -23.43 9.13
CA ALA A 283 -2.37 -22.87 10.45
C ALA A 283 -1.00 -23.37 10.95
N SER A 284 -0.26 -22.52 11.67
CA SER A 284 1.03 -22.85 12.27
C SER A 284 1.00 -24.20 13.01
N PRO A 285 2.13 -24.94 13.08
CA PRO A 285 2.19 -26.12 13.91
C PRO A 285 1.81 -25.76 15.36
N ASP A 286 0.78 -26.46 15.85
CA ASP A 286 0.25 -26.38 17.20
C ASP A 286 1.42 -26.44 18.21
N PRO A 287 1.54 -25.52 19.19
CA PRO A 287 2.62 -25.59 20.17
C PRO A 287 2.55 -26.92 20.91
N GLY A 288 3.53 -27.79 20.61
CA GLY A 288 3.55 -29.17 21.10
C GLY A 288 3.36 -29.25 22.63
N PRO A 289 2.64 -30.29 23.12
CA PRO A 289 2.15 -30.32 24.48
C PRO A 289 3.28 -30.12 25.50
N ALA A 290 3.06 -29.21 26.44
CA ALA A 290 4.03 -28.80 27.44
C ALA A 290 4.64 -30.01 28.17
N ALA A 291 5.96 -30.05 28.24
CA ALA A 291 6.68 -31.13 28.91
C ALA A 291 6.32 -31.17 30.41
N SER A 292 5.80 -32.32 30.86
CA SER A 292 5.53 -32.56 32.28
C SER A 292 6.81 -32.53 33.11
N PRO A 293 6.79 -31.98 34.34
CA PRO A 293 8.00 -31.77 35.13
C PRO A 293 8.54 -33.07 35.76
N GLY A 294 9.82 -33.34 35.49
CA GLY A 294 10.76 -33.88 36.48
C GLY A 294 10.57 -35.32 36.97
N SER A 295 11.30 -36.26 36.35
CA SER A 295 11.85 -37.41 37.07
C SER A 295 13.33 -37.15 37.37
N SER A 296 13.71 -37.16 38.64
CA SER A 296 15.06 -36.90 39.12
C SER A 296 15.85 -38.20 39.27
N GLY A 297 17.07 -38.27 38.70
CA GLY A 297 17.72 -39.58 38.53
C GLY A 297 19.23 -39.66 38.25
N SER A 298 20.01 -38.61 38.50
CA SER A 298 21.49 -38.61 38.72
C SER A 298 22.47 -39.26 37.70
N PRO A 299 23.76 -38.85 37.68
CA PRO A 299 24.61 -38.96 36.49
C PRO A 299 25.58 -40.16 36.50
N LYS A 300 26.12 -40.47 35.31
CA LYS A 300 27.39 -41.20 35.16
C LYS A 300 28.38 -40.41 34.31
N SER A 301 29.42 -39.91 34.97
CA SER A 301 30.54 -39.21 34.32
C SER A 301 31.39 -40.17 33.48
N SER A 302 31.79 -39.74 32.29
CA SER A 302 33.05 -40.17 31.66
C SER A 302 33.55 -39.06 30.74
N ALA A 303 34.84 -38.72 30.86
CA ALA A 303 35.45 -37.57 30.22
C ALA A 303 36.43 -37.99 29.12
N ALA A 304 36.45 -37.22 28.03
CA ALA A 304 37.56 -37.04 27.09
C ALA A 304 37.25 -35.75 26.28
N SER A 305 37.82 -34.58 26.59
CA SER A 305 39.17 -34.14 26.19
C SER A 305 39.47 -34.42 24.71
N GLY A 306 39.36 -33.39 23.87
CA GLY A 306 39.66 -33.44 22.44
C GLY A 306 39.47 -32.09 21.75
N SER A 307 40.50 -31.23 21.79
CA SER A 307 40.60 -29.97 21.04
C SER A 307 42.09 -29.62 20.87
N PRO A 308 42.48 -28.77 19.91
CA PRO A 308 41.87 -28.49 18.60
C PRO A 308 42.90 -28.71 17.46
N THR A 309 42.51 -28.59 16.18
CA THR A 309 43.49 -28.35 15.11
C THR A 309 42.87 -27.56 13.94
N SER A 310 43.32 -26.32 13.76
CA SER A 310 43.21 -25.58 12.50
C SER A 310 44.49 -25.73 11.70
N PRO A 311 44.39 -25.88 10.38
CA PRO A 311 45.08 -24.95 9.47
C PRO A 311 44.13 -24.50 8.34
N GLY A 312 44.45 -23.49 7.53
CA GLY A 312 45.61 -22.60 7.51
C GLY A 312 45.39 -21.50 6.47
N VAL A 313 46.09 -20.37 6.60
CA VAL A 313 45.97 -19.23 5.68
C VAL A 313 47.00 -19.37 4.57
N ASP A 314 46.57 -19.47 3.31
CA ASP A 314 47.45 -19.35 2.15
C ASP A 314 47.33 -17.97 1.50
N ASN A 315 48.28 -17.10 1.83
CA ASN A 315 48.56 -15.88 1.08
C ASN A 315 49.35 -16.23 -0.17
N LYS A 316 48.86 -15.87 -1.37
CA LYS A 316 49.71 -15.84 -2.57
C LYS A 316 49.77 -14.44 -3.18
N LYS A 317 50.98 -13.90 -3.23
CA LYS A 317 51.30 -12.54 -3.68
C LYS A 317 52.51 -12.59 -4.61
N GLY A 318 52.48 -11.84 -5.71
CA GLY A 318 53.65 -11.48 -6.51
C GLY A 318 53.77 -12.16 -7.87
N GLY A 319 54.18 -11.38 -8.88
CA GLY A 319 54.53 -11.83 -10.23
C GLY A 319 54.10 -10.84 -11.32
N GLU A 320 54.95 -9.81 -11.52
CA GLU A 320 55.10 -8.88 -12.66
C GLU A 320 54.08 -8.88 -13.82
#